data_AF-A0A7V5V2U4-F1
#
_entry.id   AF-A0A7V5V2U4-F1
#
_cell.length_a   1.000
_cell.length_b   1.000
_cell.length_c   1.000
_cell.angle_alpha   90.00
_cell.angle_beta   90.00
_cell.angle_gamma   90.00
#
_symmetry.space_group_name_H-M   'P 1'
#
loop_
_entity.id
_entity.type
_entity.pdbx_description
1 polymer ?
#
loop_
_entity_poly.entity_id
_entity_poly.type
_entity_poly.pdbx_seq_one_letter_code
_entity_poly.pdbx_strand_id
1 'polypeptide(L)'
;MIEQTNDRSRNLGKMCISRLWYNIIFISQLLIYASTFATNLGSFDPSFSHDGSSDGWDIQSSNSNNIMGAGIKVDSQGRVIAASILDTSVRVLRYLADGSLDVNFDTDGLLELPKPINGVIDVGISMGSSDDFFVSYSFEFCAGNACDLDVVVYHVDTTGLILSST
;
A
#
# COMPACT_ATOMS: atom_id res chain seq x y z
N MET A 1 66.53 53.69 5.82
CA MET A 1 65.69 53.72 4.60
C MET A 1 65.19 52.30 4.37
N ILE A 2 64.06 51.91 4.97
CA ILE A 2 63.40 50.62 4.69
C ILE A 2 61.90 50.90 4.76
N GLU A 3 61.25 50.96 3.60
CA GLU A 3 59.83 51.30 3.47
C GLU A 3 58.99 50.05 3.22
N GLN A 4 57.84 50.04 3.89
CA GLN A 4 56.85 48.99 4.06
C GLN A 4 55.98 48.82 2.81
N THR A 5 56.04 47.69 2.10
CA THR A 5 55.15 47.46 0.93
C THR A 5 54.52 46.06 0.77
N ASN A 6 54.64 45.12 1.73
CA ASN A 6 54.26 43.71 1.49
C ASN A 6 52.96 43.18 2.14
N ASP A 7 52.07 44.02 2.68
CA ASP A 7 50.91 43.55 3.46
C ASP A 7 49.55 43.66 2.74
N ARG A 8 49.44 44.43 1.66
CA ARG A 8 48.16 44.57 0.92
C ARG A 8 47.81 43.38 0.02
N SER A 9 48.80 42.64 -0.50
CA SER A 9 48.56 41.51 -1.42
C SER A 9 48.06 40.24 -0.71
N ARG A 10 48.39 40.05 0.57
CA ARG A 10 48.00 38.85 1.34
C ARG A 10 46.54 38.86 1.78
N ASN A 11 45.91 40.03 1.89
CA ASN A 11 44.53 40.17 2.33
C ASN A 11 43.50 40.05 1.18
N LEU A 12 43.91 40.36 -0.06
CA LEU A 12 43.06 40.24 -1.25
C LEU A 12 42.73 38.78 -1.59
N GLY A 13 43.67 37.85 -1.39
CA GLY A 13 43.44 36.41 -1.61
C GLY A 13 42.49 35.77 -0.60
N LYS A 14 42.54 36.21 0.67
CA LYS A 14 41.67 35.70 1.75
C LYS A 14 40.21 36.17 1.60
N MET A 15 40.01 37.39 1.11
CA MET A 15 38.66 37.93 0.87
C MET A 15 37.93 37.22 -0.29
N CYS A 16 38.65 36.81 -1.35
CA CYS A 16 38.04 36.15 -2.51
C CYS A 16 37.56 34.72 -2.21
N ILE A 17 38.31 33.99 -1.37
CA ILE A 17 37.99 32.62 -0.98
C ILE A 17 36.73 32.60 -0.08
N SER A 18 36.64 33.50 0.90
CA SER A 18 35.48 33.55 1.83
C SER A 18 34.12 33.71 1.16
N ARG A 19 34.05 34.47 0.05
CA ARG A 19 32.82 34.66 -0.73
C ARG A 19 32.39 33.40 -1.49
N LEU A 20 33.34 32.59 -1.96
CA LEU A 20 33.05 31.33 -2.65
C LEU A 20 32.52 30.27 -1.66
N TRP A 21 33.11 30.17 -0.47
CA TRP A 21 32.63 29.26 0.59
C TRP A 21 31.24 29.66 1.12
N TYR A 22 30.97 30.96 1.30
CA TYR A 22 29.64 31.44 1.68
C TYR A 22 28.58 31.12 0.62
N ASN A 23 28.87 31.26 -0.68
CA ASN A 23 27.93 30.89 -1.74
C ASN A 23 27.69 29.38 -1.80
N ILE A 24 28.71 28.55 -1.58
CA ILE A 24 28.56 27.09 -1.54
C ILE A 24 27.65 26.65 -0.37
N ILE A 25 27.83 27.25 0.82
CA ILE A 25 26.98 26.98 1.99
C ILE A 25 25.55 27.48 1.77
N PHE A 26 25.37 28.64 1.12
CA PHE A 26 24.04 29.16 0.82
C PHE A 26 23.31 28.33 -0.23
N ILE A 27 24.02 27.88 -1.28
CA ILE A 27 23.47 27.02 -2.33
C ILE A 27 23.14 25.63 -1.78
N SER A 28 23.97 25.06 -0.89
CA SER A 28 23.67 23.79 -0.25
C SER A 28 22.50 23.89 0.71
N GLN A 29 22.40 24.96 1.50
CA GLN A 29 21.22 25.20 2.35
C GLN A 29 19.96 25.44 1.52
N LEU A 30 20.04 26.18 0.40
CA LEU A 30 18.92 26.37 -0.52
C LEU A 30 18.48 25.06 -1.20
N LEU A 31 19.42 24.18 -1.55
CA LEU A 31 19.15 22.83 -2.09
C LEU A 31 18.52 21.90 -1.03
N ILE A 32 18.95 22.01 0.24
CA ILE A 32 18.36 21.27 1.37
C ILE A 32 16.95 21.77 1.70
N TYR A 33 16.69 23.08 1.60
CA TYR A 33 15.33 23.60 1.75
C TYR A 33 14.43 23.18 0.58
N ALA A 34 14.91 23.21 -0.67
CA ALA A 34 14.11 22.81 -1.83
C ALA A 34 13.65 21.34 -1.78
N SER A 35 14.46 20.41 -1.26
CA SER A 35 14.07 19.01 -1.08
C SER A 35 13.02 18.81 0.02
N THR A 36 13.01 19.66 1.06
CA THR A 36 11.98 19.62 2.12
C THR A 36 10.61 20.17 1.69
N PHE A 37 10.55 20.89 0.57
CA PHE A 37 9.30 21.43 0.00
C PHE A 37 8.82 20.67 -1.25
N ALA A 38 9.36 19.48 -1.51
CA ALA A 38 8.79 18.59 -2.53
C ALA A 38 7.35 18.23 -2.11
N THR A 39 6.38 18.92 -2.69
CA THR A 39 4.96 18.60 -2.58
C THR A 39 4.75 17.20 -3.14
N ASN A 40 4.38 16.23 -2.30
CA ASN A 40 3.83 14.97 -2.78
C ASN A 40 2.50 15.31 -3.46
N LEU A 41 2.50 15.41 -4.79
CA LEU A 41 1.32 15.73 -5.60
C LEU A 41 0.36 14.54 -5.74
N GLY A 42 0.46 13.53 -4.85
CA GLY A 42 -0.29 12.29 -4.94
C GLY A 42 0.33 11.34 -5.97
N SER A 43 1.57 10.92 -5.74
CA SER A 43 2.15 9.81 -6.51
C SER A 43 1.63 8.47 -5.99
N PHE A 44 1.72 7.42 -6.81
CA PHE A 44 1.68 6.04 -6.29
C PHE A 44 2.69 5.89 -5.15
N ASP A 45 2.41 4.99 -4.20
CA ASP A 45 3.33 4.66 -3.12
C ASP A 45 4.43 3.72 -3.65
N PRO A 46 5.64 4.22 -3.97
CA PRO A 46 6.68 3.39 -4.55
C PRO A 46 7.31 2.45 -3.50
N SER A 47 6.97 2.59 -2.22
CA SER A 47 7.43 1.63 -1.19
C SER A 47 6.67 0.31 -1.25
N PHE A 48 5.50 0.28 -1.90
CA PHE A 48 4.72 -0.91 -2.16
C PHE A 48 5.09 -1.49 -3.53
N SER A 49 5.73 -2.66 -3.56
CA SER A 49 6.11 -3.37 -4.79
C SER A 49 6.97 -2.55 -5.78
N HIS A 50 7.74 -1.56 -5.28
CA HIS A 50 8.62 -0.66 -6.04
C HIS A 50 7.92 0.36 -6.98
N ASP A 51 6.78 0.02 -7.56
CA ASP A 51 6.03 0.87 -8.51
C ASP A 51 4.63 1.27 -7.99
N GLY A 52 4.27 0.84 -6.78
CA GLY A 52 2.97 1.07 -6.17
C GLY A 52 1.88 0.09 -6.62
N SER A 53 2.25 -0.99 -7.32
CA SER A 53 1.34 -2.04 -7.77
C SER A 53 1.92 -3.41 -7.43
N SER A 54 1.18 -4.20 -6.64
CA SER A 54 1.54 -5.61 -6.48
C SER A 54 1.33 -6.34 -7.80
N ASP A 55 2.35 -7.04 -8.29
CA ASP A 55 2.18 -8.08 -9.30
C ASP A 55 1.28 -9.15 -8.67
N GLY A 56 0.02 -9.20 -9.10
CA GLY A 56 -1.00 -10.03 -8.46
C GLY A 56 -0.68 -11.53 -8.48
N TRP A 57 -1.56 -12.33 -7.87
CA TRP A 57 -1.52 -13.77 -8.04
C TRP A 57 -1.89 -14.12 -9.49
N ASP A 58 -1.01 -14.86 -10.19
CA ASP A 58 -1.23 -15.25 -11.59
C ASP A 58 -2.41 -16.23 -11.68
N ILE A 59 -3.57 -15.73 -12.10
CA ILE A 59 -4.76 -16.56 -12.34
C ILE A 59 -4.52 -17.37 -13.62
N GLN A 60 -3.79 -18.48 -13.48
CA GLN A 60 -3.45 -19.40 -14.57
C GLN A 60 -4.67 -20.10 -15.20
N SER A 61 -5.89 -19.82 -14.76
CA SER A 61 -7.07 -20.55 -15.18
C SER A 61 -8.36 -19.82 -14.78
N SER A 62 -8.91 -18.99 -15.67
CA SER A 62 -10.33 -19.05 -16.06
C SER A 62 -10.68 -17.93 -17.04
N ASN A 63 -11.61 -18.23 -17.94
CA ASN A 63 -12.10 -17.35 -18.99
C ASN A 63 -13.11 -16.32 -18.45
N SER A 64 -12.95 -15.87 -17.22
CA SER A 64 -13.99 -15.13 -16.51
C SER A 64 -13.41 -13.91 -15.79
N ASN A 65 -13.63 -12.78 -16.46
CA ASN A 65 -12.92 -11.52 -16.28
C ASN A 65 -13.66 -10.55 -15.35
N ASN A 66 -14.47 -11.05 -14.42
CA ASN A 66 -15.31 -10.19 -13.59
C ASN A 66 -14.74 -10.08 -12.18
N ILE A 67 -13.69 -9.28 -12.04
CA ILE A 67 -13.28 -8.75 -10.75
C ILE A 67 -14.31 -7.69 -10.37
N MET A 68 -15.17 -8.00 -9.40
CA MET A 68 -16.18 -7.07 -8.89
C MET A 68 -15.96 -6.89 -7.38
N GLY A 69 -16.04 -5.64 -6.90
CA GLY A 69 -15.86 -5.29 -5.49
C GLY A 69 -14.46 -5.59 -4.96
N ALA A 70 -13.66 -4.56 -4.68
CA ALA A 70 -12.39 -4.73 -3.99
C ALA A 70 -12.50 -4.10 -2.60
N GLY A 71 -12.50 -4.95 -1.57
CA GLY A 71 -12.31 -4.52 -0.19
C GLY A 71 -10.82 -4.47 0.11
N ILE A 72 -10.30 -3.35 0.61
CA ILE A 72 -8.91 -3.23 1.04
C ILE A 72 -8.85 -2.75 2.49
N LYS A 73 -7.98 -3.37 3.28
CA LYS A 73 -7.59 -2.93 4.63
C LYS A 73 -6.09 -3.10 4.84
N VAL A 74 -5.55 -2.33 5.77
CA VAL A 74 -4.17 -2.42 6.23
C VAL A 74 -4.20 -2.72 7.71
N ASP A 75 -3.39 -3.69 8.14
CA ASP A 75 -3.31 -4.07 9.55
C ASP A 75 -2.24 -3.28 10.32
N SER A 76 -2.09 -3.55 11.62
CA SER A 76 -1.14 -2.81 12.47
C SER A 76 0.33 -3.01 12.10
N GLN A 77 0.64 -4.04 11.30
CA GLN A 77 1.98 -4.35 10.80
C GLN A 77 2.24 -3.75 9.42
N GLY A 78 1.27 -3.03 8.84
CA GLY A 78 1.38 -2.47 7.49
C GLY A 78 1.14 -3.48 6.38
N ARG A 79 0.68 -4.69 6.69
CA ARG A 79 0.29 -5.69 5.68
C ARG A 79 -1.03 -5.28 5.05
N VAL A 80 -1.18 -5.50 3.76
CA VAL A 80 -2.39 -5.17 3.00
C VAL A 80 -3.23 -6.43 2.81
N ILE A 81 -4.49 -6.37 3.20
CA ILE A 81 -5.47 -7.43 2.96
C ILE A 81 -6.42 -6.93 1.87
N ALA A 82 -6.50 -7.67 0.77
CA ALA A 82 -7.33 -7.35 -0.38
C ALA A 82 -8.32 -8.50 -0.62
N ALA A 83 -9.62 -8.18 -0.69
CA ALA A 83 -10.67 -9.14 -1.00
C ALA A 83 -11.33 -8.76 -2.33
N SER A 84 -11.52 -9.74 -3.20
CA SER A 84 -12.21 -9.57 -4.48
C SER A 84 -13.16 -10.73 -4.75
N ILE A 85 -14.19 -10.47 -5.54
CA ILE A 85 -15.04 -11.52 -6.07
C ILE A 85 -14.42 -11.99 -7.38
N LEU A 86 -14.12 -13.29 -7.48
CA LEU A 86 -13.67 -13.93 -8.70
C LEU A 86 -14.55 -15.15 -8.98
N ASP A 87 -15.23 -15.15 -10.12
CA ASP A 87 -16.10 -16.23 -10.57
C ASP A 87 -17.13 -16.66 -9.50
N THR A 88 -16.85 -17.80 -8.87
CA THR A 88 -17.69 -18.49 -7.88
C THR A 88 -17.15 -18.40 -6.46
N SER A 89 -16.11 -17.61 -6.21
CA SER A 89 -15.51 -17.46 -4.88
C SER A 89 -15.22 -15.99 -4.54
N VAL A 90 -15.10 -15.74 -3.23
CA VAL A 90 -14.43 -14.53 -2.73
C VAL A 90 -13.01 -14.91 -2.40
N ARG A 91 -12.06 -14.19 -2.99
CA ARG A 91 -10.63 -14.41 -2.78
C ARG A 91 -10.08 -13.31 -1.91
N VAL A 92 -9.28 -13.69 -0.92
CA VAL A 92 -8.63 -12.78 0.00
C VAL A 92 -7.13 -13.00 -0.11
N LEU A 93 -6.42 -11.99 -0.58
CA LEU A 93 -4.96 -11.99 -0.64
C LEU A 93 -4.40 -11.14 0.48
N ARG A 94 -3.24 -11.54 1.00
CA ARG A 94 -2.46 -10.70 1.89
C ARG A 94 -1.09 -10.40 1.31
N TYR A 95 -0.72 -9.13 1.33
CA TYR A 95 0.59 -8.63 0.95
C TYR A 95 1.31 -8.10 2.19
N LEU A 96 2.63 -8.26 2.23
CA LEU A 96 3.51 -7.62 3.20
C LEU A 96 3.57 -6.10 2.94
N ALA A 97 4.12 -5.35 3.89
CA ALA A 97 4.25 -3.89 3.78
C ALA A 97 5.10 -3.44 2.58
N ASP A 98 5.99 -4.31 2.09
CA ASP A 98 6.81 -4.08 0.89
C ASP A 98 6.07 -4.42 -0.42
N GLY A 99 4.81 -4.85 -0.35
CA GLY A 99 3.97 -5.23 -1.49
C GLY A 99 4.18 -6.65 -2.01
N SER A 100 5.09 -7.43 -1.44
CA SER A 100 5.23 -8.85 -1.78
C SER A 100 4.09 -9.69 -1.19
N LEU A 101 3.69 -10.78 -1.86
CA LEU A 101 2.64 -11.69 -1.37
C LEU A 101 3.11 -12.38 -0.07
N ASP A 102 2.28 -12.35 0.97
CA ASP A 102 2.54 -13.06 2.23
C ASP A 102 2.19 -14.55 2.09
N VAL A 103 3.14 -15.33 1.58
CA VAL A 103 2.98 -16.78 1.34
C VAL A 103 2.68 -17.61 2.60
N ASN A 104 2.77 -17.02 3.80
CA ASN A 104 2.42 -17.72 5.04
C ASN A 104 0.94 -17.54 5.42
N PHE A 105 0.20 -16.67 4.72
CA PHE A 105 -1.23 -16.51 4.87
C PHE A 105 -1.99 -17.62 4.13
N ASP A 106 -2.90 -18.33 4.79
CA ASP A 106 -3.63 -19.49 4.24
C ASP A 106 -2.77 -20.48 3.44
N THR A 107 -1.49 -20.63 3.81
CA THR A 107 -0.46 -21.50 3.20
C THR A 107 0.13 -21.09 1.86
N ASP A 108 -0.51 -20.21 1.08
CA ASP A 108 -0.04 -19.79 -0.24
C ASP A 108 -0.22 -18.28 -0.54
N GLY A 109 -0.71 -17.52 0.43
CA GLY A 109 -1.03 -16.09 0.32
C GLY A 109 -2.47 -15.81 -0.11
N LEU A 110 -3.30 -16.84 -0.31
CA LEU A 110 -4.65 -16.73 -0.84
C LEU A 110 -5.65 -17.56 -0.02
N LEU A 111 -6.60 -16.88 0.60
CA LEU A 111 -7.78 -17.51 1.18
C LEU A 111 -8.94 -17.51 0.18
N GLU A 112 -9.48 -18.70 -0.11
CA GLU A 112 -10.67 -18.87 -0.95
C GLU A 112 -11.92 -19.15 -0.09
N LEU A 113 -12.86 -18.20 -0.14
CA LEU A 113 -14.16 -18.31 0.52
C LEU A 113 -15.23 -18.76 -0.48
N PRO A 114 -16.02 -19.80 -0.15
CA PRO A 114 -17.09 -20.26 -1.03
C PRO A 114 -18.19 -19.20 -1.15
N LYS A 115 -18.74 -19.05 -2.36
CA LYS A 115 -19.89 -18.18 -2.66
C LYS A 115 -21.07 -19.02 -3.17
N PRO A 116 -22.33 -18.69 -2.82
CA PRO A 116 -23.49 -19.21 -3.53
C PRO A 116 -23.57 -18.64 -4.97
N ILE A 117 -23.91 -19.48 -5.93
CA ILE A 117 -23.84 -19.16 -7.36
C ILE A 117 -24.88 -18.06 -7.70
N ASN A 118 -24.39 -16.95 -8.28
CA ASN A 118 -25.12 -15.73 -8.70
C ASN A 118 -25.56 -14.79 -7.56
N GLY A 119 -25.47 -13.48 -7.82
CA GLY A 119 -26.10 -12.45 -6.97
C GLY A 119 -25.19 -11.66 -6.04
N VAL A 120 -23.86 -11.91 -5.98
CA VAL A 120 -22.97 -11.10 -5.11
C VAL A 120 -22.82 -9.68 -5.67
N ILE A 121 -23.06 -8.69 -4.82
CA ILE A 121 -23.08 -7.26 -5.16
C ILE A 121 -21.78 -6.58 -4.72
N ASP A 122 -21.35 -6.84 -3.48
CA ASP A 122 -20.20 -6.16 -2.88
C ASP A 122 -19.46 -7.05 -1.86
N VAL A 123 -18.18 -6.76 -1.66
CA VAL A 123 -17.31 -7.38 -0.65
C VAL A 123 -16.70 -6.30 0.25
N GLY A 124 -16.82 -6.51 1.56
CA GLY A 124 -16.32 -5.63 2.60
C GLY A 124 -15.28 -6.33 3.47
N ILE A 125 -14.32 -5.55 3.96
CA ILE A 125 -13.36 -5.99 4.98
C ILE A 125 -13.42 -5.03 6.15
N SER A 126 -13.46 -5.57 7.37
CA SER A 126 -13.26 -4.82 8.61
C SER A 126 -12.15 -5.45 9.45
N MET A 127 -11.26 -4.63 10.00
CA MET A 127 -10.22 -5.11 10.91
C MET A 127 -10.78 -5.29 12.33
N GLY A 128 -10.35 -6.36 12.98
CA GLY A 128 -10.45 -6.56 14.42
C GLY A 128 -9.28 -5.89 15.16
N SER A 129 -9.33 -5.90 16.48
CA SER A 129 -8.32 -5.24 17.32
C SER A 129 -6.99 -5.99 17.40
N SER A 130 -6.96 -7.25 16.97
CA SER A 130 -5.80 -8.14 17.08
C SER A 130 -5.21 -8.50 15.72
N ASP A 131 -5.45 -7.65 14.70
CA ASP A 131 -5.18 -7.91 13.28
C ASP A 131 -5.90 -9.14 12.69
N ASP A 132 -6.81 -9.74 13.44
CA ASP A 132 -7.89 -10.55 12.89
C ASP A 132 -8.83 -9.66 12.07
N PHE A 133 -9.66 -10.24 11.21
CA PHE A 133 -10.52 -9.43 10.34
C PHE A 133 -11.79 -10.17 9.94
N PHE A 134 -12.78 -9.39 9.55
CA PHE A 134 -14.04 -9.88 9.01
C PHE A 134 -14.08 -9.63 7.52
N VAL A 135 -14.42 -10.67 6.76
CA VAL A 135 -14.74 -10.57 5.34
C VAL A 135 -16.23 -10.79 5.19
N SER A 136 -16.91 -9.79 4.64
CA SER A 136 -18.33 -9.87 4.37
C SER A 136 -18.59 -9.75 2.89
N TYR A 137 -19.62 -10.43 2.40
CA TYR A 137 -20.16 -10.11 1.08
C TYR A 137 -21.68 -10.08 1.14
N SER A 138 -22.25 -9.21 0.31
CA SER A 138 -23.70 -9.10 0.14
C SER A 138 -24.11 -9.81 -1.14
N PHE A 139 -25.22 -10.54 -1.10
CA PHE A 139 -25.78 -11.18 -2.28
C PHE A 139 -27.30 -11.12 -2.28
N GLU A 140 -27.88 -11.05 -3.47
CA GLU A 140 -29.33 -11.12 -3.64
C GLU A 140 -29.76 -12.57 -3.89
N PHE A 141 -30.69 -13.05 -3.08
CA PHE A 141 -31.38 -14.31 -3.33
C PHE A 141 -32.78 -14.01 -3.86
N CYS A 142 -33.06 -14.41 -5.10
CA CYS A 142 -34.36 -14.20 -5.72
C CYS A 142 -35.18 -15.50 -5.75
N ALA A 143 -36.37 -15.48 -5.15
CA ALA A 143 -37.40 -16.50 -5.27
C ALA A 143 -38.55 -15.95 -6.15
N GLY A 144 -38.38 -16.02 -7.47
CA GLY A 144 -39.29 -15.39 -8.42
C GLY A 144 -39.04 -13.88 -8.53
N ASN A 145 -40.06 -13.05 -8.28
CA ASN A 145 -39.95 -11.58 -8.32
C ASN A 145 -39.60 -10.96 -6.94
N ALA A 146 -39.49 -11.78 -5.89
CA ALA A 146 -39.06 -11.34 -4.58
C ALA A 146 -37.57 -11.64 -4.43
N CYS A 147 -36.77 -10.59 -4.24
CA CYS A 147 -35.34 -10.68 -3.98
C CYS A 147 -35.06 -10.12 -2.59
N ASP A 148 -34.35 -10.89 -1.76
CA ASP A 148 -33.88 -10.46 -0.45
C ASP A 148 -32.37 -10.25 -0.50
N LEU A 149 -31.90 -9.20 0.18
CA LEU A 149 -30.47 -8.94 0.36
C LEU A 149 -29.97 -9.72 1.56
N ASP A 150 -29.09 -10.68 1.31
CA ASP A 150 -28.41 -11.45 2.33
C ASP A 150 -26.96 -10.98 2.48
N VAL A 151 -26.42 -11.13 3.69
CA VAL A 151 -25.02 -10.83 4.01
C VAL A 151 -24.39 -12.03 4.67
N VAL A 152 -23.27 -12.50 4.10
CA VAL A 152 -22.40 -13.49 4.74
C VAL A 152 -21.25 -12.77 5.40
N VAL A 153 -20.85 -13.23 6.59
CA VAL A 153 -19.69 -12.71 7.32
C VAL A 153 -18.81 -13.88 7.75
N TYR A 154 -17.53 -13.83 7.39
CA TYR A 154 -16.48 -14.71 7.87
C TYR A 154 -15.60 -13.95 8.85
N HIS A 155 -15.27 -14.57 9.99
CA HIS A 155 -14.22 -14.11 10.88
C HIS A 155 -12.96 -14.88 10.55
N VAL A 156 -11.88 -14.17 10.22
CA VAL A 156 -10.61 -14.75 9.79
C VAL A 156 -9.53 -14.29 10.78
N ASP A 157 -8.71 -15.24 11.22
CA ASP A 157 -7.59 -14.94 12.11
C ASP A 157 -6.38 -14.35 11.37
N THR A 158 -5.33 -14.03 12.12
CA THR A 158 -4.09 -13.46 11.58
C THR A 158 -3.31 -14.40 10.67
N THR A 159 -3.67 -15.68 10.59
CA THR A 159 -3.01 -16.68 9.74
C THR A 159 -3.81 -16.99 8.47
N GLY A 160 -5.06 -16.56 8.38
CA GLY A 160 -5.96 -16.86 7.27
C GLY A 160 -6.96 -17.96 7.56
N LEU A 161 -7.02 -18.46 8.79
CA LEU A 161 -7.99 -19.48 9.17
C LEU A 161 -9.35 -18.84 9.48
N ILE A 162 -10.40 -19.44 8.94
CA ILE A 162 -11.78 -19.07 9.27
C ILE A 162 -12.10 -19.59 10.67
N LEU A 163 -12.47 -18.67 11.56
CA LEU A 163 -12.95 -18.97 12.90
C LEU A 163 -14.44 -19.32 12.82
N SER A 164 -14.81 -20.54 13.19
CA SER A 164 -16.22 -20.90 13.39
C SER A 164 -16.60 -20.72 14.86
N SER A 165 -17.77 -20.10 15.09
CA SER A 165 -18.39 -20.16 16.41
C SER A 165 -18.90 -21.58 16.62
N THR A 166 -18.28 -22.34 17.53
CA THR A 166 -18.88 -23.54 18.11
C THR A 166 -20.08 -23.19 18.96
#